data_AF-A0A7Y6XQC0-F1
#
_entry.id   AF-A0A7Y6XQC0-F1
#
_cell.length_a   1.000
_cell.length_b   1.000
_cell.length_c   1.000
_cell.angle_alpha   90.00
_cell.angle_beta   90.00
_cell.angle_gamma   90.00
#
_symmetry.space_group_name_H-M   'P 1'
#
loop_
_entity.id
_entity.type
_entity.pdbx_description
1 polymer ?
#
loop_
_entity_poly.entity_id
_entity_poly.type
_entity_poly.pdbx_seq_one_letter_code
_entity_poly.pdbx_strand_id
1 'polypeptide(L)'
;MSEKGKHIKLEDNSELSKNIFDVPEGYFNSLQSRLIENSESLLQQSDELKKLPFEVPTNYFDELTDSIMDKTIGAETKVIPITRQLWFRVTAAAASLVLVASFYFLLPNQAEADHSLTDISNDTIIEYLNAQQHSNENIFDGLDSLDLILDDIIAEELNVFADVLSTNTELNYDFEYFDY
;
A
#
# COMPACT_ATOMS: atom_id res chain seq x y z
N MET A 1 51.29 31.43 -33.61
CA MET A 1 50.20 31.52 -32.62
C MET A 1 50.57 30.64 -31.43
N SER A 2 50.81 31.21 -30.25
CA SER A 2 51.03 30.47 -29.01
C SER A 2 50.10 31.08 -27.98
N GLU A 3 48.99 30.38 -27.69
CA GLU A 3 48.11 30.77 -26.60
C GLU A 3 48.80 30.43 -25.28
N LYS A 4 49.14 31.47 -24.52
CA LYS A 4 49.71 31.34 -23.18
C LYS A 4 48.53 31.28 -22.21
N GLY A 5 48.17 30.07 -21.78
CA GLY A 5 47.15 29.84 -20.76
C GLY A 5 47.46 30.63 -19.49
N LYS A 6 46.48 31.41 -19.03
CA LYS A 6 46.58 32.23 -17.82
C LYS A 6 46.31 31.33 -16.62
N HIS A 7 47.36 30.76 -16.03
CA HIS A 7 47.25 30.06 -14.74
C HIS A 7 47.00 31.12 -13.65
N ILE A 8 45.79 31.14 -13.09
CA ILE A 8 45.45 32.00 -11.95
C ILE A 8 45.83 31.23 -10.69
N LYS A 9 46.79 31.76 -9.93
CA LYS A 9 47.16 31.20 -8.62
C LYS A 9 46.09 31.61 -7.61
N LEU A 10 45.50 30.61 -6.96
CA LEU A 10 44.44 30.80 -5.96
C LEU A 10 44.93 31.56 -4.73
N GLU A 11 46.25 31.57 -4.45
CA GLU A 11 46.82 32.28 -3.31
C GLU A 11 46.79 33.82 -3.44
N ASP A 12 46.69 34.36 -4.65
CA ASP A 12 46.77 35.81 -4.89
C ASP A 12 45.41 36.52 -4.80
N ASN A 13 44.31 35.80 -4.59
CA ASN A 13 42.96 36.38 -4.49
C ASN A 13 42.33 36.12 -3.12
N SER A 14 42.32 37.15 -2.27
CA SER A 14 41.77 37.13 -0.91
C SER A 14 40.27 36.84 -0.82
N GLU A 15 39.52 37.03 -1.92
CA GLU A 15 38.09 36.73 -1.96
C GLU A 15 37.80 35.24 -2.27
N LEU A 16 38.72 34.54 -2.95
CA LEU A 16 38.58 33.11 -3.26
C LEU A 16 39.23 32.18 -2.22
N SER A 17 40.06 32.72 -1.31
CA SER A 17 40.67 31.93 -0.22
C SER A 17 39.77 31.78 1.01
N LYS A 18 38.65 32.49 1.06
CA LYS A 18 37.70 32.40 2.16
C LYS A 18 36.82 31.17 1.98
N ASN A 19 37.02 30.17 2.83
CA ASN A 19 36.20 28.96 2.85
C ASN A 19 34.76 29.34 3.22
N ILE A 20 33.82 29.14 2.29
CA ILE A 20 32.38 29.41 2.50
C ILE A 20 31.72 28.45 3.50
N PHE A 21 32.44 27.39 3.90
CA PHE A 21 32.02 26.46 4.94
C PHE A 21 32.63 26.78 6.32
N ASP A 22 33.47 27.82 6.43
CA ASP A 22 34.00 28.24 7.73
C ASP A 22 32.94 28.99 8.52
N VAL A 23 32.70 28.51 9.73
CA VAL A 23 31.83 29.18 10.69
C VAL A 23 32.57 30.34 11.37
N PRO A 24 31.87 31.42 11.77
CA PRO A 24 32.47 32.50 12.55
C PRO A 24 33.07 32.00 13.87
N GLU A 25 34.11 32.69 14.33
CA GLU A 25 34.69 32.44 15.64
C GLU A 25 33.61 32.56 16.73
N GLY A 26 33.53 31.55 17.61
CA GLY A 26 32.53 31.50 18.68
C GLY A 26 31.11 31.11 18.23
N TYR A 27 30.88 30.72 16.98
CA TYR A 27 29.59 30.20 16.51
C TYR A 27 29.08 29.07 17.43
N PHE A 28 29.89 28.02 17.60
CA PHE A 28 29.54 26.89 18.46
C PHE A 28 29.57 27.18 19.96
N ASN A 29 30.09 28.33 20.40
CA ASN A 29 30.04 28.73 21.82
C ASN A 29 28.72 29.45 22.15
N SER A 30 28.10 30.09 21.16
CA SER A 30 26.84 30.85 21.33
C SER A 30 25.61 30.09 20.83
N LEU A 31 25.81 29.00 20.07
CA LEU A 31 24.74 28.21 19.48
C LEU A 31 23.82 27.59 20.54
N GLN A 32 24.39 27.04 21.61
CA GLN A 32 23.64 26.41 22.71
C GLN A 32 22.74 27.44 23.40
N SER A 33 23.29 28.60 23.76
CA SER A 33 22.53 29.67 24.39
C SER A 33 21.41 30.17 23.49
N ARG A 34 21.67 30.34 22.19
CA ARG A 34 20.65 30.74 21.20
C ARG A 34 19.55 29.70 21.04
N LEU A 35 19.89 28.41 21.06
CA LEU A 35 18.89 27.33 20.96
C LEU A 35 17.96 27.33 22.17
N ILE A 36 18.52 27.47 23.38
CA ILE A 36 17.76 27.50 24.63
C ILE A 36 16.85 28.74 24.69
N GLU A 37 17.39 29.92 24.35
CA GLU A 37 16.61 31.16 24.33
C GLU A 37 15.45 31.09 23.33
N ASN A 38 15.68 30.50 22.15
CA ASN A 38 14.64 30.31 21.14
C ASN A 38 13.59 29.27 21.58
N SER A 39 13.99 28.16 22.20
CA SER A 39 13.02 27.15 22.65
C SER A 39 12.13 27.68 23.78
N GLU A 40 12.69 28.41 24.73
CA GLU A 40 11.92 29.05 25.80
C GLU A 40 10.97 30.12 25.26
N SER A 41 11.42 30.94 24.30
CA SER A 41 10.59 31.93 23.63
C SER A 41 9.39 31.30 22.89
N LEU A 42 9.61 30.17 22.19
CA LEU A 42 8.56 29.44 21.48
C LEU A 42 7.50 28.88 22.42
N LEU A 43 7.92 28.31 23.56
CA LEU A 43 7.02 27.79 24.59
C LEU A 43 6.21 28.90 25.29
N GLN A 44 6.78 30.10 25.41
CA GLN A 44 6.10 31.25 26.02
C GLN A 44 5.09 31.91 25.06
N GLN A 45 5.41 31.99 23.77
CA GLN A 45 4.56 32.64 22.75
C GLN A 45 3.39 31.79 22.26
N SER A 46 3.46 30.47 22.37
CA SER A 46 2.41 29.58 21.88
C SER A 46 1.53 29.07 23.01
N ASP A 47 0.38 29.73 23.21
CA ASP A 47 -0.66 29.23 24.12
C ASP A 47 -1.25 27.88 23.65
N GLU A 48 -1.06 27.55 22.36
CA GLU A 48 -1.43 26.27 21.78
C GLU A 48 -0.53 25.11 22.24
N LEU A 49 0.79 25.32 22.42
CA LEU A 49 1.69 24.28 22.93
C LEU A 49 1.52 24.03 24.44
N LYS A 50 0.91 24.96 25.17
CA LYS A 50 0.56 24.78 26.59
C LYS A 50 -0.67 23.89 26.78
N LYS A 51 -1.51 23.73 25.76
CA LYS A 51 -2.65 22.82 25.79
C LYS A 51 -2.15 21.44 25.37
N LEU A 52 -2.15 20.50 26.31
CA LEU A 52 -1.88 19.09 26.02
C LEU A 52 -2.94 18.61 25.02
N PRO A 53 -2.58 18.27 23.77
CA PRO A 53 -3.56 17.88 22.75
C PRO A 53 -4.13 16.47 22.98
N PHE A 54 -3.63 15.76 24.00
CA PHE A 54 -3.95 14.37 24.29
C PHE A 54 -4.63 14.20 25.65
N GLU A 55 -5.66 15.00 25.92
CA GLU A 55 -6.51 14.80 27.10
C GLU A 55 -7.77 14.02 26.72
N VAL A 56 -8.09 12.97 27.50
CA VAL A 56 -9.34 12.23 27.32
C VAL A 56 -10.51 13.03 27.87
N PRO A 57 -11.69 12.97 27.24
CA PRO A 57 -12.89 13.60 27.78
C PRO A 57 -13.21 13.10 29.20
N THR A 58 -13.83 13.97 29.99
CA THR A 58 -14.33 13.61 31.32
C THR A 58 -15.26 12.40 31.24
N ASN A 59 -15.09 11.43 32.14
CA ASN A 59 -15.89 10.19 32.23
C ASN A 59 -15.77 9.21 31.04
N TYR A 60 -14.78 9.37 30.14
CA TYR A 60 -14.58 8.46 29.00
C TYR A 60 -14.57 6.98 29.39
N PHE A 61 -13.82 6.62 30.44
CA PHE A 61 -13.68 5.22 30.86
C PHE A 61 -14.94 4.69 31.57
N ASP A 62 -15.70 5.56 32.24
CA ASP A 62 -16.96 5.18 32.88
C ASP A 62 -18.01 4.84 31.81
N GLU A 63 -18.19 5.73 30.82
CA GLU A 63 -19.12 5.54 29.70
C GLU A 63 -18.71 4.37 28.79
N LEU A 64 -17.41 4.19 28.56
CA LEU A 64 -16.90 3.08 27.76
C LEU A 64 -17.24 1.73 28.40
N THR A 65 -17.09 1.62 29.72
CA THR A 65 -17.40 0.39 30.47
C THR A 65 -18.87 0.02 30.32
N ASP A 66 -19.77 1.00 30.51
CA ASP A 66 -21.21 0.80 30.38
C ASP A 66 -21.60 0.40 28.94
N SER A 67 -21.03 1.08 27.94
CA SER A 67 -21.28 0.79 26.51
C SER A 67 -20.87 -0.63 26.10
N ILE A 68 -19.75 -1.12 26.61
CA ILE A 68 -19.30 -2.50 26.37
C ILE A 68 -20.26 -3.48 27.04
N MET A 69 -20.68 -3.20 28.27
CA MET A 69 -21.56 -4.08 29.03
C MET A 69 -22.92 -4.24 28.33
N ASP A 70 -23.51 -3.12 27.90
CA ASP A 70 -24.78 -3.08 27.16
C ASP A 70 -24.72 -3.90 25.88
N LYS A 71 -23.59 -3.87 25.18
CA LYS A 71 -23.40 -4.60 23.91
C LYS A 71 -23.11 -6.09 24.08
N THR A 72 -22.63 -6.51 25.25
CA THR A 72 -22.10 -7.87 25.44
C THR A 72 -22.93 -8.75 26.37
N ILE A 73 -23.62 -8.18 27.36
CA ILE A 73 -24.37 -8.98 28.36
C ILE A 73 -25.85 -9.14 27.99
N GLY A 74 -26.43 -8.25 27.17
CA GLY A 74 -27.88 -8.25 26.88
C GLY A 74 -28.30 -8.73 25.47
N ALA A 75 -27.37 -8.91 24.54
CA ALA A 75 -27.70 -9.31 23.18
C ALA A 75 -27.85 -10.82 23.08
N GLU A 76 -29.08 -11.33 23.19
CA GLU A 76 -29.40 -12.72 22.87
C GLU A 76 -28.94 -13.01 21.43
N THR A 77 -27.89 -13.82 21.28
CA THR A 77 -27.38 -14.22 19.97
C THR A 77 -28.49 -14.94 19.23
N LYS A 78 -29.13 -14.29 18.26
CA LYS A 78 -30.22 -14.87 17.47
C LYS A 78 -29.69 -16.06 16.67
N VAL A 79 -29.80 -17.26 17.25
CA VAL A 79 -29.43 -18.51 16.60
C VAL A 79 -30.43 -18.75 15.46
N ILE A 80 -30.05 -18.35 14.25
CA ILE A 80 -30.78 -18.75 13.06
C ILE A 80 -30.43 -20.21 12.73
N PRO A 81 -31.41 -21.13 12.70
CA PRO A 81 -31.13 -22.50 12.33
C PRO A 81 -30.73 -22.54 10.85
N ILE A 82 -29.57 -23.14 10.56
CA ILE A 82 -29.03 -23.27 9.21
C ILE A 82 -29.73 -24.41 8.44
N THR A 83 -31.07 -24.40 8.42
CA THR A 83 -31.84 -25.40 7.69
C THR A 83 -31.73 -25.12 6.20
N ARG A 84 -30.73 -25.75 5.57
CA ARG A 84 -30.44 -25.70 4.14
C ARG A 84 -31.65 -26.21 3.36
N GLN A 85 -32.20 -25.34 2.53
CA GLN A 85 -33.40 -25.59 1.73
C GLN A 85 -33.12 -26.68 0.68
N LEU A 86 -33.39 -27.93 1.06
CA LEU A 86 -33.06 -29.15 0.28
C LEU A 86 -33.85 -29.28 -1.03
N TRP A 87 -34.91 -28.50 -1.21
CA TRP A 87 -35.77 -28.57 -2.39
C TRP A 87 -35.11 -28.03 -3.66
N PHE A 88 -34.12 -27.12 -3.55
CA PHE A 88 -33.36 -26.64 -4.71
C PHE A 88 -32.55 -27.75 -5.40
N ARG A 89 -32.26 -28.87 -4.73
CA ARG A 89 -31.54 -30.01 -5.33
C ARG A 89 -32.38 -30.77 -6.35
N VAL A 90 -33.71 -30.76 -6.20
CA VAL A 90 -34.62 -31.51 -7.08
C VAL A 90 -35.17 -30.63 -8.20
N THR A 91 -35.21 -29.30 -8.02
CA THR A 91 -35.69 -28.36 -9.04
C THR A 91 -34.89 -28.44 -10.34
N ALA A 92 -33.56 -28.56 -10.26
CA ALA A 92 -32.73 -28.69 -11.46
C ALA A 92 -33.07 -29.95 -12.27
N ALA A 93 -33.24 -31.11 -11.61
CA ALA A 93 -33.60 -32.34 -12.29
C ALA A 93 -35.01 -32.29 -12.91
N ALA A 94 -36.00 -31.75 -12.17
CA ALA A 94 -37.36 -31.62 -12.67
C ALA A 94 -37.45 -30.62 -13.84
N ALA A 95 -36.76 -29.47 -13.74
CA ALA A 95 -36.70 -28.48 -14.82
C ALA A 95 -36.03 -29.06 -16.08
N SER A 96 -34.94 -29.83 -15.92
CA SER A 96 -34.28 -30.51 -17.03
C SER A 96 -35.20 -31.54 -17.71
N LEU A 97 -35.96 -32.34 -16.94
CA LEU A 97 -36.91 -33.30 -17.51
C LEU A 97 -38.04 -32.60 -18.26
N VAL A 98 -38.56 -31.48 -17.73
CA VAL A 98 -39.59 -30.67 -18.40
C VAL A 98 -39.04 -30.03 -19.68
N LEU A 99 -37.81 -29.52 -19.65
CA LEU A 99 -37.14 -28.96 -20.83
C LEU A 99 -36.96 -30.01 -21.92
N VAL A 100 -36.47 -31.22 -21.59
CA VAL A 100 -36.26 -32.31 -22.54
C VAL A 100 -37.58 -32.79 -23.14
N ALA A 101 -38.61 -32.97 -22.31
CA ALA A 101 -39.93 -33.36 -22.80
C ALA A 101 -40.56 -32.29 -23.71
N SER A 102 -40.42 -31.01 -23.34
CA SER A 102 -40.87 -29.88 -24.15
C SER A 102 -40.09 -29.81 -25.47
N PHE A 103 -38.78 -30.00 -25.44
CA PHE A 103 -37.93 -29.97 -26.63
C PHE A 103 -38.30 -31.10 -27.60
N TYR A 104 -38.54 -32.30 -27.07
CA TYR A 104 -38.97 -33.45 -27.87
C TYR A 104 -40.35 -33.26 -28.52
N PHE A 105 -41.26 -32.55 -27.84
CA PHE A 105 -42.62 -32.34 -28.34
C PHE A 105 -42.76 -31.11 -29.26
N LEU A 106 -41.92 -30.08 -29.09
CA LEU A 106 -42.03 -28.82 -29.85
C LEU A 106 -41.08 -28.70 -31.05
N LEU A 107 -40.02 -29.52 -31.17
CA LEU A 107 -39.18 -29.48 -32.37
C LEU A 107 -39.80 -30.30 -33.51
N PRO A 108 -40.10 -29.69 -34.68
CA PRO A 108 -40.33 -30.47 -35.89
C PRO A 108 -39.05 -31.25 -36.22
N ASN A 109 -39.19 -32.53 -36.53
CA ASN A 109 -38.10 -33.45 -36.85
C ASN A 109 -37.32 -32.94 -38.07
N GLN A 110 -36.24 -32.20 -37.84
CA GLN A 110 -35.31 -31.73 -38.86
C GLN A 110 -34.15 -32.71 -38.86
N ALA A 111 -34.16 -33.62 -39.83
CA ALA A 111 -33.05 -34.49 -40.10
C ALA A 111 -31.87 -33.65 -40.64
N GLU A 112 -30.70 -33.90 -40.04
CA GLU A 112 -29.35 -33.66 -40.57
C GLU A 112 -28.87 -32.21 -40.75
N ALA A 113 -27.96 -31.79 -39.87
CA ALA A 113 -26.89 -30.85 -40.19
C ALA A 113 -25.65 -31.20 -39.36
N ASP A 114 -24.86 -32.13 -39.90
CA ASP A 114 -23.59 -32.60 -39.37
C ASP A 114 -22.54 -31.49 -39.54
N HIS A 115 -22.32 -30.66 -38.51
CA HIS A 115 -21.25 -29.66 -38.50
C HIS A 115 -20.10 -30.18 -37.65
N SER A 116 -19.28 -31.04 -38.26
CA SER A 116 -18.05 -31.53 -37.65
C SER A 116 -17.01 -30.42 -37.61
N LEU A 117 -16.46 -30.15 -36.43
CA LEU A 117 -15.33 -29.23 -36.19
C LEU A 117 -14.04 -29.64 -36.95
N THR A 118 -14.06 -30.78 -37.65
CA THR A 118 -12.99 -31.23 -38.54
C THR A 118 -12.85 -30.40 -39.81
N ASP A 119 -13.84 -29.57 -40.16
CA ASP A 119 -13.81 -28.74 -41.37
C ASP A 119 -13.12 -27.38 -41.16
N ILE A 120 -12.60 -27.10 -39.97
CA ILE A 120 -11.83 -25.88 -39.72
C ILE A 120 -10.43 -26.06 -40.29
N SER A 121 -10.06 -25.20 -41.25
CA SER A 121 -8.72 -25.20 -41.85
C SER A 121 -7.64 -24.86 -40.82
N ASN A 122 -6.49 -25.52 -40.94
CA ASN A 122 -5.30 -25.21 -40.14
C ASN A 122 -4.88 -23.74 -40.29
N ASP A 123 -5.11 -23.12 -41.45
CA ASP A 123 -4.77 -21.71 -41.68
C ASP A 123 -5.60 -20.78 -40.79
N THR A 124 -6.90 -21.08 -40.61
CA THR A 124 -7.80 -20.34 -39.73
C THR A 124 -7.42 -20.52 -38.26
N ILE A 125 -6.97 -21.72 -37.88
CA ILE A 125 -6.47 -21.99 -36.53
C ILE A 125 -5.18 -21.18 -36.26
N ILE A 126 -4.26 -21.14 -37.22
CA ILE A 126 -3.00 -20.38 -37.12
C ILE A 126 -3.28 -18.87 -37.05
N GLU A 127 -4.21 -18.36 -37.86
CA GLU A 127 -4.61 -16.96 -37.84
C GLU A 127 -5.21 -16.56 -36.49
N TYR A 128 -6.08 -17.39 -35.93
CA TYR A 128 -6.67 -17.17 -34.60
C TYR A 128 -5.62 -17.16 -33.49
N LEU A 129 -4.68 -18.12 -33.51
CA LEU A 129 -3.62 -18.20 -32.51
C LEU A 129 -2.65 -17.00 -32.58
N ASN A 130 -2.26 -16.57 -33.77
CA ASN A 130 -1.41 -15.38 -33.95
C ASN A 130 -2.13 -14.09 -33.51
N ALA A 131 -3.42 -13.97 -33.80
CA ALA A 131 -4.22 -12.83 -33.36
C ALA A 131 -4.29 -12.72 -31.82
N GLN A 132 -4.32 -13.85 -31.11
CA GLN A 132 -4.31 -13.89 -29.65
C GLN A 132 -2.91 -13.61 -29.06
N GLN A 133 -1.83 -14.08 -29.69
CA GLN A 133 -0.46 -13.92 -29.17
C GLN A 133 -0.02 -12.46 -29.05
N HIS A 134 -0.42 -11.59 -29.99
CA HIS A 134 -0.11 -10.16 -29.93
C HIS A 134 -0.81 -9.40 -28.79
N SER A 135 -1.86 -9.98 -28.18
CA SER A 135 -2.52 -9.37 -27.02
C SER A 135 -1.78 -9.61 -25.69
N ASN A 136 -0.86 -10.58 -25.65
CA ASN A 136 -0.19 -11.00 -24.42
C ASN A 136 1.22 -10.41 -24.21
N GLU A 137 1.82 -9.75 -25.21
CA GLU A 137 3.14 -9.09 -25.02
C GLU A 137 3.07 -7.89 -24.06
N ASN A 138 1.92 -7.19 -23.98
CA ASN A 138 1.73 -6.07 -23.07
C ASN A 138 1.63 -6.48 -21.58
N ILE A 139 1.47 -7.77 -21.27
CA ILE A 139 1.37 -8.26 -19.89
C ILE A 139 2.78 -8.40 -19.28
N PHE A 140 3.79 -8.68 -20.09
CA PHE A 140 5.16 -8.90 -19.61
C PHE A 140 5.89 -7.59 -19.30
N ASP A 141 5.72 -6.55 -20.14
CA ASP A 141 6.28 -5.21 -19.91
C ASP A 141 5.73 -4.53 -18.63
N GLY A 142 4.53 -4.92 -18.20
CA GLY A 142 3.92 -4.44 -16.97
C GLY A 142 4.49 -5.06 -15.69
N LEU A 143 5.22 -6.17 -15.78
CA LEU A 143 5.79 -6.85 -14.62
C LEU A 143 7.15 -6.25 -14.21
N ASP A 144 8.00 -5.90 -15.17
CA ASP A 144 9.29 -5.25 -14.91
C ASP A 144 9.12 -3.85 -14.30
N SER A 145 8.06 -3.14 -14.70
CA SER A 145 7.70 -1.86 -14.08
C SER A 145 7.13 -2.01 -12.67
N LEU A 146 6.52 -3.15 -12.34
CA LEU A 146 6.00 -3.43 -11.01
C LEU A 146 7.11 -3.62 -9.99
N ASP A 147 8.22 -4.26 -10.39
CA ASP A 147 9.37 -4.53 -9.51
C ASP A 147 10.06 -3.22 -9.09
N LEU A 148 10.26 -2.30 -10.05
CA LEU A 148 10.81 -0.97 -9.78
C LEU A 148 9.92 -0.12 -8.86
N ILE A 149 8.60 -0.22 -9.00
CA ILE A 149 7.64 0.49 -8.13
C ILE A 149 7.66 -0.12 -6.72
N LEU A 150 7.81 -1.44 -6.61
CA LEU A 150 7.80 -2.13 -5.33
C LEU A 150 9.04 -1.80 -4.50
N ASP A 151 10.21 -1.73 -5.12
CA ASP A 151 11.47 -1.32 -4.47
C ASP A 151 11.40 0.11 -3.92
N ASP A 152 10.81 1.04 -4.67
CA ASP A 152 10.68 2.45 -4.26
C ASP A 152 9.72 2.59 -3.07
N ILE A 153 8.60 1.84 -3.09
CA ILE A 153 7.64 1.78 -1.96
C ILE A 153 8.28 1.19 -0.71
N ILE A 154 9.05 0.10 -0.84
CA ILE A 154 9.73 -0.54 0.30
C ILE A 154 10.77 0.41 0.90
N ALA A 155 11.53 1.12 0.07
CA ALA A 155 12.52 2.09 0.53
C ALA A 155 11.87 3.28 1.27
N GLU A 156 10.74 3.77 0.77
CA GLU A 156 10.00 4.86 1.43
C GLU A 156 9.43 4.42 2.78
N GLU A 157 8.78 3.26 2.85
CA GLU A 157 8.25 2.73 4.12
C GLU A 157 9.37 2.45 5.13
N LEU A 158 10.48 1.84 4.73
CA LEU A 158 11.60 1.54 5.63
C LEU A 158 12.25 2.79 6.21
N ASN A 159 12.34 3.87 5.44
CA ASN A 159 12.85 5.15 5.95
C ASN A 159 11.93 5.75 7.00
N VAL A 160 10.61 5.67 6.80
CA VAL A 160 9.62 6.10 7.80
C VAL A 160 9.71 5.24 9.07
N PHE A 161 9.86 3.93 8.95
CA PHE A 161 10.05 3.04 10.10
C PHE A 161 11.35 3.35 10.84
N ALA A 162 12.46 3.57 10.13
CA ALA A 162 13.75 3.90 10.73
C ALA A 162 13.70 5.25 11.48
N ASP A 163 13.03 6.25 10.92
CA ASP A 163 12.84 7.56 11.56
C ASP A 163 12.02 7.45 12.86
N VAL A 164 10.92 6.69 12.82
CA VAL A 164 10.06 6.40 13.98
C VAL A 164 10.82 5.64 15.07
N LEU A 165 11.63 4.63 14.71
CA LEU A 165 12.47 3.88 15.65
C LEU A 165 13.57 4.74 16.26
N SER A 166 14.19 5.64 15.48
CA SER A 166 15.22 6.55 15.98
C SER A 166 14.67 7.59 16.95
N THR A 167 13.43 8.04 16.72
CA THR A 167 12.75 9.03 17.56
C THR A 167 12.15 8.40 18.82
N ASN A 168 11.86 7.10 18.80
CA ASN A 168 11.27 6.35 19.91
C ASN A 168 12.18 5.19 20.30
N THR A 169 13.28 5.48 21.00
CA THR A 169 14.26 4.49 21.44
C THR A 169 13.70 3.40 22.36
N GLU A 170 12.55 3.64 22.99
CA GLU A 170 11.80 2.64 23.77
C GLU A 170 11.20 1.51 22.91
N LEU A 171 11.05 1.73 21.60
CA LEU A 171 10.60 0.72 20.63
C LEU A 171 11.75 -0.10 20.04
N ASN A 172 13.00 0.23 20.39
CA ASN A 172 14.17 -0.57 20.01
C ASN A 172 14.21 -1.84 20.88
N TYR A 173 13.51 -2.88 20.44
CA TYR A 173 13.55 -4.19 21.07
C TYR A 173 14.95 -4.79 20.90
N ASP A 174 15.74 -4.75 21.96
CA ASP A 174 16.99 -5.51 22.05
C ASP A 174 16.62 -6.99 22.26
N PHE A 175 16.77 -7.80 21.21
CA PHE A 175 16.61 -9.24 21.33
C PHE A 175 17.83 -9.79 22.09
N GLU A 176 17.77 -9.75 23.42
CA GLU A 176 18.65 -10.57 24.25
C GLU A 176 18.32 -12.04 23.96
N TYR A 177 19.17 -12.67 23.16
CA TYR A 177 19.15 -14.11 23.01
C TYR A 177 19.48 -14.73 24.37
N PHE A 178 18.45 -15.26 25.03
CA PHE A 178 18.65 -16.17 26.14
C PHE A 178 19.31 -17.44 25.58
N ASP A 179 20.63 -17.54 25.77
CA ASP A 179 21.34 -18.81 25.63
C ASP A 179 20.73 -19.81 26.64
N TYR A 180 20.04 -20.82 26.12
CA TYR A 180 19.55 -21.98 26.88
C TYR A 180 20.63 -23.05 27.01
#